data_AF-A0A2B7ZJ92-F1
#
_entry.id   AF-A0A2B7ZJ92-F1
#
_cell.length_a   1.000
_cell.length_b   1.000
_cell.length_c   1.000
_cell.angle_alpha   90.00
_cell.angle_beta   90.00
_cell.angle_gamma   90.00
#
_symmetry.space_group_name_H-M   'P 1'
#
loop_
_entity.id
_entity.type
_entity.pdbx_description
1 polymer ?
#
loop_
_entity_poly.entity_id
_entity_poly.type
_entity_poly.pdbx_seq_one_letter_code
_entity_poly.pdbx_strand_id
1 'polypeptide(L)'
;MRLERSMRFIGRSKVAYTLTDPLYPRLGASSRAHVWRARSSDSNQEVVLKFCKSDTTQSRLNFQKEISQSQKFREAQYIRKFLDVIEDSTKREINRCGMVLESFPEALWEARENGRLNTFGLAGIRKIMMSFSASRNCKQKESFT
;
A
#
# COMPACT_ATOMS: atom_id res chain seq x y z
N MET A 1 9.56 0.94 16.89
CA MET A 1 9.12 2.35 17.04
C MET A 1 7.62 2.44 16.79
N ARG A 2 6.89 3.31 17.50
CA ARG A 2 5.43 3.46 17.42
C ARG A 2 5.03 4.45 16.31
N LEU A 3 4.18 4.03 15.38
CA LEU A 3 3.52 4.93 14.41
C LEU A 3 2.20 5.43 15.01
N GLU A 4 1.88 6.70 14.78
CA GLU A 4 0.73 7.38 15.40
C GLU A 4 -0.01 8.25 14.39
N ARG A 5 -1.30 8.50 14.68
CA ARG A 5 -2.13 9.41 13.90
C ARG A 5 -1.50 10.80 13.87
N SER A 6 -1.76 11.56 12.81
CA SER A 6 -1.23 12.91 12.57
C SER A 6 0.29 12.99 12.35
N MET A 7 1.03 11.89 12.43
CA MET A 7 2.42 11.87 11.96
C MET A 7 2.47 12.20 10.47
N ARG A 8 3.42 13.07 10.10
CA ARG A 8 3.62 13.56 8.74
C ARG A 8 4.90 12.99 8.15
N PHE A 9 4.83 12.55 6.90
CA PHE A 9 5.94 12.01 6.13
C PHE A 9 6.07 12.76 4.82
N ILE A 10 7.30 12.99 4.37
CA ILE A 10 7.56 13.59 3.06
C ILE A 10 8.02 12.49 2.13
N GLY A 11 7.32 12.35 1.00
CA GLY A 11 7.71 11.43 -0.05
C GLY A 11 8.80 12.02 -0.95
N ARG A 12 9.40 11.17 -1.79
CA ARG A 12 10.44 11.56 -2.75
C ARG A 12 9.91 12.60 -3.73
N SER A 13 8.61 12.59 -4.03
CA SER A 13 7.93 13.61 -4.83
C SER A 13 7.82 14.98 -4.15
N LYS A 14 8.31 15.14 -2.92
CA LYS A 14 8.14 16.31 -2.03
C LYS A 14 6.71 16.54 -1.54
N VAL A 15 5.80 15.62 -1.84
CA VAL A 15 4.44 15.63 -1.29
C VAL A 15 4.47 15.16 0.16
N ALA A 16 3.74 15.85 1.03
CA ALA A 16 3.54 15.40 2.41
C ALA A 16 2.32 14.50 2.56
N TYR A 17 2.43 13.51 3.42
CA TYR A 17 1.38 12.54 3.75
C TYR A 17 1.17 12.49 5.26
N THR A 18 -0.07 12.67 5.70
CA THR A 18 -0.43 12.68 7.14
C THR A 18 -1.21 11.42 7.49
N LEU A 19 -0.74 10.64 8.47
CA LEU A 19 -1.39 9.41 8.90
C LEU A 19 -2.75 9.70 9.56
N THR A 20 -3.75 8.89 9.22
CA THR A 20 -5.13 9.03 9.72
C THR A 20 -5.54 7.80 10.52
N ASP A 21 -5.51 6.62 9.92
CA ASP A 21 -5.97 5.37 10.55
C ASP A 21 -4.99 4.21 10.32
N PRO A 22 -4.73 3.37 11.33
CA PRO A 22 -4.00 2.12 11.13
C PRO A 22 -4.88 1.12 10.38
N LEU A 23 -4.33 0.52 9.32
CA LEU A 23 -5.02 -0.50 8.51
C LEU A 23 -4.54 -1.93 8.81
N TYR A 24 -3.27 -2.10 9.18
CA TYR A 24 -2.74 -3.43 9.50
C TYR A 24 -1.59 -3.38 10.54
N PRO A 25 -1.61 -4.26 11.56
CA PRO A 25 -2.56 -5.35 11.77
C PRO A 25 -3.95 -4.86 12.21
N ARG A 26 -5.00 -5.55 11.73
CA ARG A 26 -6.42 -5.20 12.00
C ARG A 26 -6.83 -5.44 13.46
N LEU A 27 -6.18 -6.39 14.13
CA LEU A 27 -6.39 -6.73 15.53
C LEU A 27 -5.02 -6.75 16.22
N GLY A 28 -4.82 -5.89 17.22
CA GLY A 28 -3.56 -5.74 17.95
C GLY A 28 -3.24 -4.26 18.20
N ALA A 29 -2.45 -4.01 19.24
CA ALA A 29 -2.08 -2.66 19.66
C ALA A 29 -1.60 -1.83 18.46
N SER A 30 -2.22 -0.66 18.24
CA SER A 30 -1.88 0.31 17.18
C SER A 30 -0.38 0.63 17.12
N SER A 31 0.37 0.29 18.17
CA SER A 31 1.81 0.42 18.25
C SER A 31 2.63 -0.47 17.32
N ARG A 32 2.02 -1.50 16.70
CA ARG A 32 2.67 -2.38 15.71
C ARG A 32 2.13 -2.19 14.27
N ALA A 33 1.27 -1.20 14.06
CA ALA A 33 0.72 -0.94 12.73
C ALA A 33 1.79 -0.44 11.78
N HIS A 34 1.91 -1.09 10.62
CA HIS A 34 2.86 -0.73 9.57
C HIS A 34 2.19 -0.48 8.23
N VAL A 35 0.87 -0.65 8.14
CA VAL A 35 0.06 -0.17 7.02
C VAL A 35 -0.95 0.81 7.57
N TRP A 36 -1.02 1.98 6.96
CA TRP A 36 -1.80 3.11 7.43
C TRP A 36 -2.54 3.76 6.27
N ARG A 37 -3.72 4.29 6.55
CA ARG A 37 -4.39 5.28 5.74
C ARG A 37 -3.72 6.63 5.98
N ALA A 38 -3.55 7.43 4.94
CA ALA A 38 -3.04 8.78 5.04
C ALA A 38 -3.72 9.73 4.05
N ARG A 39 -3.57 11.03 4.28
CA ARG A 39 -4.02 12.09 3.37
C ARG A 39 -2.83 12.75 2.69
N SER A 40 -2.90 12.85 1.37
CA SER A 40 -1.96 13.64 0.57
C SER A 40 -2.20 15.13 0.82
N SER A 41 -1.14 15.90 1.03
CA SER A 41 -1.21 17.36 1.16
C SER A 41 -1.47 18.08 -0.16
N ASP A 42 -1.10 17.46 -1.29
CA ASP A 42 -1.22 18.07 -2.61
C ASP A 42 -2.65 17.90 -3.16
N SER A 43 -3.11 16.65 -3.25
CA SER A 43 -4.41 16.32 -3.84
C SER A 43 -5.55 16.21 -2.82
N ASN A 44 -5.25 16.24 -1.51
CA ASN A 44 -6.19 15.92 -0.43
C ASN A 44 -6.83 14.51 -0.53
N GLN A 45 -6.31 13.66 -1.44
CA GLN A 45 -6.80 12.31 -1.64
C GLN A 45 -6.27 11.37 -0.56
N GLU A 46 -7.06 10.33 -0.31
CA GLU A 46 -6.67 9.24 0.57
C GLU A 46 -5.68 8.31 -0.14
N VAL A 47 -4.63 7.93 0.58
CA VAL A 47 -3.59 7.00 0.14
C VAL A 47 -3.31 5.97 1.23
N VAL A 48 -2.61 4.90 0.87
CA VAL A 48 -2.13 3.89 1.81
C VAL A 48 -0.61 4.00 1.94
N LEU A 49 -0.12 4.15 3.17
CA LEU A 49 1.30 4.11 3.51
C LEU A 49 1.65 2.77 4.12
N LYS A 50 2.59 2.06 3.51
CA LYS A 50 3.19 0.85 4.07
C LYS A 50 4.63 1.15 4.48
N PHE A 51 4.99 0.83 5.71
CA PHE A 51 6.34 0.97 6.24
C PHE A 51 7.02 -0.40 6.39
N CYS A 52 8.35 -0.41 6.35
CA CYS A 52 9.14 -1.58 6.69
C CYS A 52 8.83 -2.05 8.12
N LYS A 53 8.57 -3.34 8.32
CA LYS A 53 8.06 -3.88 9.60
C LYS A 53 9.13 -3.92 10.69
N SER A 54 10.37 -4.19 10.33
CA SER A 54 11.49 -4.29 11.27
C SER A 54 12.72 -3.58 10.73
N ASP A 55 13.59 -3.20 11.66
CA ASP A 55 14.85 -2.52 11.38
C ASP A 55 15.99 -3.47 11.01
N THR A 56 15.69 -4.75 10.75
CA THR A 56 16.74 -5.69 10.32
C THR A 56 17.17 -5.39 8.89
N THR A 57 18.46 -5.53 8.60
CA THR A 57 19.03 -5.34 7.26
C THR A 57 18.30 -6.19 6.22
N GLN A 58 18.01 -7.45 6.55
CA GLN A 58 17.29 -8.35 5.65
C GLN A 58 15.85 -7.87 5.37
N SER A 59 15.13 -7.36 6.37
CA SER A 59 13.79 -6.82 6.17
C SER A 59 13.83 -5.60 5.25
N ARG A 60 14.82 -4.72 5.43
CA ARG A 60 15.01 -3.55 4.57
C ARG A 60 15.32 -3.94 3.13
N LEU A 61 16.21 -4.92 2.91
CA LEU A 61 16.51 -5.43 1.57
C LEU A 61 15.27 -6.05 0.90
N ASN A 62 14.50 -6.83 1.65
CA ASN A 62 13.26 -7.42 1.14
C ASN A 62 12.22 -6.35 0.81
N PHE A 63 12.10 -5.32 1.66
CA PHE A 63 11.19 -4.21 1.43
C PHE A 63 11.62 -3.36 0.22
N GLN A 64 12.91 -3.16 0.01
CA GLN A 64 13.43 -2.50 -1.18
C GLN A 64 13.09 -3.30 -2.45
N LYS A 65 13.25 -4.63 -2.42
CA LYS A 65 12.80 -5.50 -3.52
C LYS A 65 11.30 -5.37 -3.78
N GLU A 66 10.50 -5.27 -2.72
CA GLU A 66 9.05 -5.03 -2.84
C GLU A 66 8.75 -3.70 -3.55
N ILE A 67 9.40 -2.61 -3.14
CA ILE A 67 9.28 -1.29 -3.79
C ILE A 67 9.64 -1.39 -5.28
N SER A 68 10.78 -2.00 -5.59
CA SER A 68 11.23 -2.16 -6.97
C SER A 68 10.26 -2.97 -7.82
N GLN A 69 9.63 -4.00 -7.26
CA GLN A 69 8.60 -4.77 -7.96
C GLN A 69 7.33 -3.94 -8.17
N SER A 70 6.86 -3.21 -7.15
CA SER A 70 5.70 -2.33 -7.29
C SER A 70 5.89 -1.24 -8.34
N GLN A 71 7.12 -0.74 -8.51
CA GLN A 71 7.45 0.25 -9.55
C GLN A 71 7.31 -0.31 -10.97
N LYS A 72 7.60 -1.59 -11.20
CA LYS A 72 7.46 -2.22 -12.54
C LYS A 72 6.01 -2.22 -13.01
N PHE A 73 5.08 -2.48 -12.10
CA PHE A 73 3.65 -2.56 -12.40
C PHE A 73 2.91 -1.21 -12.36
N ARG A 74 3.61 -0.08 -12.53
CA ARG A 74 2.99 1.26 -12.39
C ARG A 74 1.83 1.50 -13.36
N GLU A 75 1.90 0.90 -14.56
CA GLU A 75 0.89 1.05 -15.61
C GLU A 75 -0.14 -0.09 -15.63
N ALA A 76 0.00 -1.09 -14.77
CA ALA A 76 -0.90 -2.24 -14.75
C ALA A 76 -2.29 -1.85 -14.24
N GLN A 77 -3.33 -2.10 -15.04
CA GLN A 77 -4.70 -1.68 -14.76
C GLN A 77 -5.30 -2.30 -13.47
N TYR A 78 -4.98 -3.56 -13.20
CA TYR A 78 -5.58 -4.35 -12.11
C TYR A 78 -4.61 -4.61 -10.95
N ILE A 79 -3.49 -3.89 -10.91
CA ILE A 79 -2.53 -3.92 -9.82
C ILE A 79 -2.59 -2.56 -9.13
N ARG A 80 -2.54 -2.57 -7.80
CA ARG A 80 -2.58 -1.35 -7.01
C ARG A 80 -1.45 -0.40 -7.44
N LYS A 81 -1.79 0.83 -7.82
CA LYS A 81 -0.82 1.83 -8.26
C LYS A 81 0.15 2.20 -7.15
N PHE A 82 1.42 2.20 -7.53
CA PHE A 82 2.52 2.75 -6.75
C PHE A 82 2.63 4.26 -7.02
N LEU A 83 2.57 5.07 -5.97
CA LEU A 83 2.49 6.53 -6.08
C LEU A 83 3.81 7.22 -5.72
N ASP A 84 4.43 6.81 -4.60
CA ASP A 84 5.65 7.46 -4.10
C ASP A 84 6.43 6.56 -3.12
N VAL A 85 7.65 6.96 -2.80
CA VAL A 85 8.50 6.38 -1.74
C VAL A 85 8.67 7.41 -0.63
N ILE A 86 8.59 6.98 0.62
CA ILE A 86 9.09 7.75 1.76
C ILE A 86 10.56 7.38 1.93
N GLU A 87 11.46 8.31 1.61
CA GLU A 87 12.90 8.15 1.81
C GLU A 87 13.36 8.96 3.01
N ASP A 88 14.35 8.43 3.72
CA ASP A 88 14.93 9.07 4.87
C ASP A 88 15.89 10.20 4.42
N SER A 89 15.35 11.39 4.16
CA SER A 89 16.17 12.54 3.76
C SER A 89 16.88 13.20 4.94
N THR A 90 16.52 12.86 6.17
CA THR A 90 17.10 13.43 7.38
C THR A 90 17.82 12.34 8.14
N LYS A 91 19.16 12.35 8.13
CA LYS A 91 20.04 11.52 8.98
C LYS A 91 19.78 11.64 10.50
N ARG A 92 18.69 12.28 10.92
CA ARG A 92 18.23 12.43 12.29
C ARG A 92 17.17 11.36 12.57
N GLU A 93 17.67 10.27 13.14
CA GLU A 93 16.99 9.33 14.04
C GLU A 93 15.83 8.45 13.52
N ILE A 94 15.25 8.69 12.35
CA ILE A 94 14.07 7.94 11.91
C ILE A 94 14.29 7.29 10.53
N ASN A 95 14.98 6.14 10.54
CA ASN A 95 15.13 5.21 9.40
C ASN A 95 13.77 4.64 8.95
N ARG A 96 12.89 5.45 8.35
CA ARG A 96 11.58 5.01 7.86
C ARG A 96 11.59 4.97 6.34
N CYS A 97 11.89 3.80 5.81
CA CYS A 97 11.57 3.46 4.43
C CYS A 97 10.07 3.11 4.35
N GLY A 98 9.35 3.81 3.48
CA GLY A 98 7.93 3.62 3.26
C GLY A 98 7.54 3.67 1.79
N MET A 99 6.38 3.11 1.48
CA MET A 99 5.79 3.07 0.15
C MET A 99 4.39 3.69 0.23
N VAL A 100 4.09 4.58 -0.71
CA VAL A 100 2.79 5.23 -0.88
C VAL A 100 2.06 4.56 -2.03
N LEU A 101 0.83 4.12 -1.76
CA LEU A 101 -0.01 3.38 -2.68
C LEU A 101 -1.37 4.06 -2.82
N GLU A 102 -2.05 3.84 -3.93
CA GLU A 102 -3.45 4.25 -4.05
C GLU A 102 -4.32 3.60 -2.97
N SER A 103 -5.30 4.36 -2.47
CA SER A 103 -6.31 3.81 -1.58
C SER A 103 -7.45 3.19 -2.37
N PHE A 104 -8.00 2.10 -1.84
CA PHE A 104 -9.27 1.56 -2.28
C PHE A 104 -10.28 1.70 -1.15
N PRO A 105 -11.55 1.98 -1.48
CA PRO A 105 -12.58 2.18 -0.47
C PRO A 105 -12.83 0.94 0.38
N GLU A 106 -12.59 -0.26 -0.16
CA GLU A 106 -12.82 -1.52 0.54
C GLU A 106 -11.94 -2.66 -0.03
N ALA A 107 -11.51 -3.57 0.85
CA ALA A 107 -10.95 -4.86 0.46
C ALA A 107 -12.04 -5.93 0.26
N LEU A 108 -11.85 -6.90 -0.66
CA LEU A 108 -12.82 -8.00 -0.85
C LEU A 108 -13.15 -8.78 0.44
N TRP A 109 -12.21 -8.84 1.38
CA TRP A 109 -12.45 -9.43 2.70
C TRP A 109 -13.50 -8.65 3.52
N GLU A 110 -13.41 -7.32 3.52
CA GLU A 110 -14.37 -6.45 4.19
C GLU A 110 -15.73 -6.53 3.48
N ALA A 111 -15.74 -6.58 2.14
CA ALA A 111 -16.97 -6.78 1.37
C ALA A 111 -17.66 -8.10 1.76
N ARG A 112 -16.88 -9.15 2.03
CA ARG A 112 -17.40 -10.43 2.54
C ARG A 112 -17.95 -10.30 3.95
N GLU A 113 -17.19 -9.72 4.88
CA GLU A 113 -17.61 -9.57 6.29
C GLU A 113 -18.89 -8.72 6.42
N ASN A 114 -19.01 -7.69 5.59
CA ASN A 114 -20.18 -6.81 5.56
C ASN A 114 -21.36 -7.38 4.74
N GLY A 115 -21.28 -8.63 4.27
CA GLY A 115 -22.31 -9.27 3.46
C GLY A 115 -22.50 -8.71 2.04
N ARG A 116 -21.74 -7.67 1.66
CA ARG A 116 -21.80 -7.05 0.32
C ARG A 116 -21.39 -8.01 -0.79
N LEU A 117 -20.47 -8.93 -0.51
CA LEU A 117 -20.06 -9.90 -1.52
C LEU A 117 -21.21 -10.83 -1.95
N ASN A 118 -22.23 -11.03 -1.09
CA ASN A 118 -23.44 -11.79 -1.43
C ASN A 118 -24.36 -11.02 -2.39
N THR A 119 -24.24 -9.69 -2.47
CA THR A 119 -24.99 -8.88 -3.43
C THR A 119 -24.31 -8.84 -4.79
N PHE A 120 -23.09 -9.35 -4.89
CA PHE A 120 -22.36 -9.42 -6.16
C PHE A 120 -22.89 -10.65 -6.88
N GLY A 121 -23.89 -10.47 -7.75
CA GLY A 121 -24.38 -11.54 -8.60
C GLY A 121 -23.26 -12.18 -9.44
N LEU A 122 -23.55 -13.27 -10.15
CA LEU A 122 -22.57 -14.03 -10.92
C LEU A 122 -21.72 -13.17 -11.87
N ALA A 123 -22.30 -12.12 -12.48
CA ALA A 123 -21.58 -11.17 -13.31
C ALA A 123 -20.49 -10.40 -12.54
N GLY A 124 -20.77 -9.98 -11.31
CA GLY A 124 -19.82 -9.31 -10.43
C GLY A 124 -18.66 -10.23 -10.03
N ILE A 125 -18.97 -11.47 -9.65
CA ILE A 125 -17.95 -12.49 -9.32
C ILE A 125 -17.07 -12.79 -10.55
N ARG A 126 -17.67 -12.97 -11.73
CA ARG A 126 -16.92 -13.16 -12.98
C ARG A 126 -15.99 -11.99 -13.29
N LYS A 127 -16.46 -10.76 -13.11
CA LYS A 127 -15.65 -9.55 -13.33
C LYS A 127 -14.43 -9.53 -12.40
N ILE A 128 -14.61 -9.85 -11.12
CA ILE A 128 -13.51 -9.96 -10.15
C ILE A 128 -12.50 -11.03 -10.59
N MET A 129 -12.96 -12.22 -10.98
CA MET A 129 -12.09 -13.29 -11.46
C MET A 129 -11.30 -12.87 -12.70
N MET A 130 -11.95 -12.21 -13.66
CA MET A 130 -11.29 -11.70 -14.87
C MET A 130 -10.21 -10.67 -14.55
N SER A 131 -10.47 -9.75 -13.63
CA SER A 131 -9.46 -8.79 -13.17
C SER A 131 -8.24 -9.48 -12.54
N PHE A 132 -8.46 -10.51 -11.71
CA PHE A 132 -7.34 -11.28 -11.15
C PHE A 132 -6.53 -12.04 -12.21
N SER A 133 -7.19 -12.65 -13.18
CA SER A 133 -6.54 -13.36 -14.28
C SER A 133 -5.71 -12.42 -15.15
N ALA A 134 -6.23 -11.22 -15.45
CA ALA A 134 -5.50 -10.20 -16.20
C ALA A 134 -4.23 -9.73 -15.46
N SER A 135 -4.28 -9.57 -14.13
CA SER A 135 -3.08 -9.24 -13.33
C SER A 135 -2.01 -10.32 -13.37
N ARG A 136 -2.38 -11.61 -13.47
CA ARG A 136 -1.42 -12.72 -13.57
C ARG A 136 -0.66 -12.70 -14.89
N ASN A 137 -1.35 -12.41 -16.00
CA ASN A 137 -0.73 -12.34 -17.32
C ASN A 137 0.28 -11.19 -17.42
N CYS A 138 0.07 -10.11 -16.65
CA CYS A 138 1.01 -9.00 -16.55
C CYS A 138 2.37 -9.45 -15.98
N LYS A 139 2.38 -10.35 -14.98
CA LYS A 139 3.61 -10.95 -14.44
C LYS A 139 4.34 -11.86 -15.43
N GLN A 140 3.61 -12.55 -16.31
CA GLN A 140 4.25 -13.44 -17.29
C GLN A 140 4.99 -12.63 -18.35
N LYS A 141 4.42 -11.53 -18.85
CA LYS A 141 5.05 -10.71 -19.89
C LYS A 141 6.37 -10.06 -19.45
N GLU A 142 6.49 -9.66 -18.18
CA GLU A 142 7.74 -9.08 -17.65
C GLU A 142 8.83 -10.12 -17.35
N SER A 143 8.52 -11.43 -17.37
CA SER A 143 9.51 -12.50 -17.16
C SER A 143 10.27 -12.89 -18.43
N PHE A 144 9.94 -12.30 -19.58
CA PHE A 144 10.52 -12.62 -20.90
C PHE A 144 11.31 -11.45 -21.53
N THR A 145 11.61 -10.42 -20.75
CA THR A 145 12.46 -9.27 -21.11
C THR A 145 13.54 -9.09 -20.07
#